data_AF-A0AAV4JWB4-F1
#
_entry.id   AF-A0AAV4JWB4-F1
#
_cell.length_a   1.000
_cell.length_b   1.000
_cell.length_c   1.000
_cell.angle_alpha   90.00
_cell.angle_beta   90.00
_cell.angle_gamma   90.00
#
_symmetry.space_group_name_H-M   'P 1'
#
loop_
_entity.id
_entity.type
_entity.pdbx_description
1 polymer ?
#
loop_
_entity_poly.entity_id
_entity_poly.type
_entity_poly.pdbx_seq_one_letter_code
_entity_poly.pdbx_strand_id
1 'polypeptide(L)'
;MLITRTFQPLADTRVVVFPVMASSSDEEFVLLETSMALKLSKRAKRQGVHDIIRERATFGEYHHLFAQLKQDPDRFQAYTLKSMGAFRYILNKVENRLVKNWTNWHQPIFPAERLVVTLRYPYIK
;
A
#
# COMPACT_ATOMS: atom_id res chain seq x y z
N MET A 1 -21.38 -7.40 38.53
CA MET A 1 -20.41 -6.28 38.67
C MET A 1 -20.03 -5.83 37.26
N LEU A 2 -20.30 -4.58 36.94
CA LEU A 2 -20.16 -3.99 35.60
C LEU A 2 -18.70 -3.62 35.30
N ILE A 3 -18.34 -3.78 34.03
CA ILE A 3 -17.05 -3.40 33.43
C ILE A 3 -17.05 -1.89 33.19
N THR A 4 -15.96 -1.21 33.57
CA THR A 4 -15.55 0.04 32.90
C THR A 4 -14.04 0.01 32.66
N ARG A 5 -13.69 -0.05 31.37
CA ARG A 5 -12.34 0.19 30.84
C ARG A 5 -12.10 1.69 30.85
N THR A 6 -11.03 2.16 31.51
CA THR A 6 -10.45 3.49 31.26
C THR A 6 -9.14 3.31 30.49
N PHE A 7 -9.14 3.84 29.28
CA PHE A 7 -7.99 3.92 28.38
C PHE A 7 -7.25 5.23 28.71
N GLN A 8 -5.99 5.15 29.14
CA GLN A 8 -5.09 6.30 29.25
C GLN A 8 -3.89 6.06 28.32
N PRO A 9 -3.55 6.99 27.40
CA PRO A 9 -2.34 6.90 26.61
C PRO A 9 -1.17 7.43 27.44
N LEU A 10 -0.16 6.59 27.70
CA LEU A 10 1.08 7.04 28.31
C LEU A 10 1.94 7.73 27.25
N ALA A 11 2.36 8.94 27.59
CA ALA A 11 3.04 9.89 26.73
C ALA A 11 4.30 9.35 26.05
N ASP A 12 4.46 9.81 24.80
CA ASP A 12 5.70 10.12 24.10
C ASP A 12 6.97 9.88 24.93
N THR A 13 7.48 8.65 24.89
CA THR A 13 8.76 8.30 25.51
C THR A 13 9.86 8.82 24.59
N ARG A 14 10.10 10.13 24.64
CA ARG A 14 11.37 10.69 24.18
C ARG A 14 12.45 10.04 25.01
N VAL A 15 13.30 9.23 24.37
CA VAL A 15 14.50 8.68 24.98
C VAL A 15 15.39 9.88 25.34
N VAL A 16 15.30 10.33 26.59
CA VAL A 16 16.22 11.33 27.14
C VAL A 16 17.50 10.59 27.45
N VAL A 17 18.48 10.68 26.55
CA VAL A 17 19.85 10.23 26.82
C VAL A 17 20.48 11.29 27.70
N PHE A 18 20.64 11.00 28.99
CA PHE A 18 21.44 11.85 29.88
C PHE A 18 22.92 11.76 29.47
N PRO A 19 23.62 12.88 29.29
CA PRO A 19 25.06 12.84 29.04
C PRO A 19 25.77 12.45 30.34
N VAL A 20 26.26 11.21 30.37
CA VAL A 20 27.26 10.79 31.35
C VAL A 20 28.58 11.42 30.91
N MET A 21 29.14 12.30 31.74
CA MET A 21 30.43 12.96 31.48
C MET A 21 31.51 11.87 31.39
N ALA A 22 32.02 11.62 30.18
CA ALA A 22 32.96 10.56 29.91
C ALA A 22 34.36 11.14 29.66
N SER A 23 35.39 10.32 29.81
CA SER A 23 36.77 10.74 29.55
C SER A 23 36.92 11.04 28.06
N SER A 24 37.85 11.92 27.67
CA SER A 24 38.05 12.39 26.27
C SER A 24 38.18 11.29 25.20
N SER A 25 38.46 10.04 25.58
CA SER A 25 38.48 8.88 24.68
C SER A 25 37.10 8.26 24.43
N ASP A 26 36.21 8.35 25.40
CA ASP A 26 34.87 7.76 25.37
C ASP A 26 33.90 8.63 24.54
N GLU A 27 34.12 9.95 24.53
CA GLU A 27 33.37 10.92 23.73
C GLU A 27 33.45 10.61 22.21
N GLU A 28 34.64 10.25 21.71
CA GLU A 28 34.88 9.85 20.31
C GLU A 28 34.20 8.51 19.97
N PHE A 29 34.21 7.55 20.91
CA PHE A 29 33.58 6.23 20.72
C PHE A 29 32.06 6.34 20.64
N VAL A 30 31.45 7.13 21.53
CA VAL A 30 30.00 7.38 21.54
C VAL A 30 29.55 8.13 20.29
N LEU A 31 30.32 9.13 19.84
CA LEU A 31 30.05 9.84 18.59
C LEU A 31 30.13 8.91 17.38
N LEU A 32 31.11 7.99 17.34
CA LEU A 32 31.26 7.02 16.26
C LEU A 32 30.07 6.04 16.21
N GLU A 33 29.70 5.43 17.33
CA GLU A 33 28.55 4.52 17.44
C GLU A 33 27.24 5.23 17.05
N THR A 34 27.04 6.44 17.55
CA THR A 34 25.85 7.25 17.24
C THR A 34 25.83 7.61 15.75
N SER A 35 26.97 7.99 15.16
CA SER A 35 27.06 8.30 13.73
C SER A 35 26.80 7.07 12.85
N MET A 36 27.25 5.89 13.27
CA MET A 36 27.00 4.62 12.57
C MET A 36 25.53 4.22 12.67
N ALA A 37 24.93 4.30 13.85
CA ALA A 37 23.51 4.04 14.08
C ALA A 37 22.62 5.01 13.28
N LEU A 38 22.99 6.29 13.21
CA LEU A 38 22.31 7.31 12.41
C LEU A 38 22.50 7.10 10.90
N LYS A 39 23.68 6.66 10.45
CA LYS A 39 23.91 6.30 9.02
C LYS A 39 23.11 5.05 8.62
N LEU A 40 22.95 4.09 9.55
CA LEU A 40 22.12 2.88 9.35
C LEU A 40 20.62 3.21 9.38
N SER A 41 20.17 4.14 10.23
CA SER A 41 18.75 4.52 10.35
C SER A 41 18.28 5.49 9.25
N LYS A 42 19.17 6.38 8.77
CA LYS A 42 18.89 7.31 7.65
C LYS A 42 18.82 6.63 6.28
N ARG A 43 19.21 5.36 6.16
CA ARG A 43 18.69 4.51 5.08
C ARG A 43 17.22 4.23 5.39
N ALA A 44 16.37 5.24 5.16
CA ALA A 44 14.94 5.03 5.04
C ALA A 44 14.77 3.84 4.09
N LYS A 45 14.27 2.72 4.63
CA LYS A 45 14.07 1.50 3.85
C LYS A 45 13.25 1.90 2.65
N ARG A 46 13.84 1.83 1.45
CA ARG A 46 13.10 2.05 0.20
C ARG A 46 12.02 0.98 0.18
N GLN A 47 10.79 1.39 0.49
CA GLN A 47 9.69 0.47 0.53
C GLN A 47 9.37 0.10 -0.91
N GLY A 48 9.64 -1.15 -1.29
CA GLY A 48 9.51 -1.60 -2.69
C GLY A 48 8.08 -1.49 -3.22
N VAL A 49 7.08 -1.70 -2.34
CA VAL A 49 5.66 -1.53 -2.63
C VAL A 49 5.03 -0.84 -1.43
N HIS A 50 4.37 0.29 -1.65
CA HIS A 50 3.67 1.05 -0.61
C HIS A 50 2.56 0.22 0.04
N ASP A 51 2.33 0.38 1.34
CA ASP A 51 1.38 -0.48 2.09
C ASP A 51 -0.06 -0.39 1.55
N ILE A 52 -0.50 0.80 1.10
CA ILE A 52 -1.78 0.98 0.39
C ILE A 52 -1.96 -0.01 -0.79
N ILE A 53 -0.88 -0.30 -1.53
CA ILE A 53 -0.93 -1.24 -2.67
C ILE A 53 -0.96 -2.70 -2.19
N ARG A 54 -0.35 -2.98 -1.03
CA ARG A 54 -0.39 -4.32 -0.41
C ARG A 54 -1.78 -4.66 0.10
N GLU A 55 -2.47 -3.67 0.65
CA GLU A 55 -3.82 -3.84 1.19
C GLU A 55 -4.91 -3.81 0.10
N ARG A 56 -4.54 -3.72 -1.19
CA ARG A 56 -5.51 -3.66 -2.30
C ARG A 56 -6.45 -4.85 -2.35
N ALA A 57 -6.02 -6.04 -1.92
CA ALA A 57 -6.89 -7.21 -1.90
C ALA A 57 -8.04 -7.04 -0.89
N THR A 58 -7.77 -6.34 0.22
CA THR A 58 -8.68 -6.17 1.37
C THR A 58 -9.48 -4.88 1.32
N PHE A 59 -8.97 -3.81 0.71
CA PHE A 59 -9.66 -2.52 0.63
C PHE A 59 -9.81 -1.99 -0.79
N GLY A 60 -9.31 -2.73 -1.79
CA GLY A 60 -9.39 -2.31 -3.19
C GLY A 60 -10.82 -2.33 -3.69
N GLU A 61 -11.20 -1.26 -4.37
CA GLU A 61 -12.51 -1.08 -4.98
C GLU A 61 -12.86 -2.22 -5.94
N TYR A 62 -11.88 -2.73 -6.69
CA TYR A 62 -12.08 -3.87 -7.58
C TYR A 62 -12.52 -5.14 -6.82
N HIS A 63 -11.96 -5.41 -5.65
CA HIS A 63 -12.28 -6.65 -4.92
C HIS A 63 -13.64 -6.57 -4.20
N HIS A 64 -14.11 -5.37 -3.86
CA HIS A 64 -15.36 -5.16 -3.11
C HIS A 64 -16.51 -4.75 -4.02
N LEU A 65 -16.37 -3.59 -4.67
CA LEU A 65 -17.43 -2.97 -5.45
C LEU A 65 -17.64 -3.69 -6.78
N PHE A 66 -16.56 -4.05 -7.48
CA PHE A 66 -16.69 -4.61 -8.83
C PHE A 66 -17.37 -5.98 -8.85
N ALA A 67 -17.22 -6.78 -7.78
CA ALA A 67 -17.94 -8.05 -7.63
C ALA A 67 -19.47 -7.84 -7.59
N GLN A 68 -19.92 -6.79 -6.91
CA GLN A 68 -21.33 -6.41 -6.83
C GLN A 68 -21.82 -5.83 -8.15
N LEU A 69 -21.01 -4.98 -8.80
CA LEU A 69 -21.33 -4.40 -10.10
C LEU A 69 -21.53 -5.47 -11.19
N LYS A 70 -20.82 -6.59 -11.13
CA LYS A 70 -21.03 -7.69 -12.10
C LYS A 70 -22.43 -8.30 -12.06
N GLN A 71 -23.16 -8.15 -10.96
CA GLN A 71 -24.51 -8.69 -10.79
C GLN A 71 -25.58 -7.77 -11.41
N ASP A 72 -25.27 -6.49 -11.61
CA ASP A 72 -26.18 -5.47 -12.13
C ASP A 72 -25.59 -4.84 -13.41
N PRO A 73 -26.04 -5.27 -14.60
CA PRO A 73 -25.51 -4.79 -15.88
C PRO A 73 -25.61 -3.28 -16.08
N ASP A 74 -26.68 -2.65 -15.56
CA ASP A 74 -26.92 -1.23 -15.73
C ASP A 74 -25.94 -0.42 -14.88
N ARG A 75 -25.77 -0.82 -13.61
CA ARG A 75 -24.75 -0.21 -12.73
C ARG A 75 -23.34 -0.46 -13.24
N PHE A 76 -23.06 -1.66 -13.77
CA PHE A 76 -21.78 -1.97 -14.38
C PHE A 76 -21.46 -1.02 -15.52
N GLN A 77 -22.43 -0.78 -16.40
CA GLN A 77 -22.27 0.10 -17.54
C GLN A 77 -22.13 1.56 -17.11
N ALA A 78 -22.88 2.02 -16.11
CA ALA A 78 -22.71 3.35 -15.55
C ALA A 78 -21.31 3.53 -14.93
N TYR A 79 -20.79 2.52 -14.25
CA TYR A 79 -19.49 2.57 -13.59
C TYR A 79 -18.30 2.46 -14.56
N THR A 80 -18.35 1.54 -15.53
CA THR A 80 -17.23 1.29 -16.49
C THR A 80 -17.39 2.02 -17.82
N LEU A 81 -18.53 2.68 -18.06
CA LEU A 81 -18.93 3.28 -19.34
C LEU A 81 -18.96 2.28 -20.50
N LYS A 82 -18.98 0.98 -20.22
CA LYS A 82 -18.97 -0.12 -21.19
C LYS A 82 -19.93 -1.21 -20.73
N SER A 83 -20.61 -1.84 -21.67
CA SER A 83 -21.38 -3.04 -21.35
C SER A 83 -20.46 -4.18 -20.93
N MET A 84 -20.99 -5.15 -20.16
CA MET A 84 -20.25 -6.33 -19.76
C MET A 84 -19.65 -7.10 -20.95
N GLY A 85 -20.40 -7.21 -22.04
CA GLY A 85 -19.94 -7.85 -23.28
C GLY A 85 -18.76 -7.11 -23.92
N ALA A 86 -18.84 -5.78 -24.01
CA ALA A 86 -17.75 -4.96 -24.53
C ALA A 86 -16.50 -5.05 -23.63
N PHE A 87 -16.68 -5.04 -22.31
CA PHE A 87 -15.60 -5.23 -21.35
C PHE A 87 -14.87 -6.56 -21.57
N ARG A 88 -15.62 -7.68 -21.66
CA ARG A 88 -15.05 -9.01 -21.90
C ARG A 88 -14.35 -9.10 -23.25
N TYR A 89 -14.94 -8.51 -24.28
CA TYR A 89 -14.34 -8.45 -25.61
C TYR A 89 -13.00 -7.72 -25.58
N ILE A 90 -12.94 -6.54 -24.96
CA ILE A 90 -11.71 -5.77 -24.81
C ILE A 90 -10.69 -6.56 -24.00
N LEU A 91 -11.10 -7.12 -22.85
CA LEU A 91 -10.23 -7.90 -21.98
C LEU A 91 -9.55 -9.04 -22.75
N ASN A 92 -10.30 -9.84 -23.49
CA ASN A 92 -9.75 -10.94 -24.30
C ASN A 92 -8.72 -10.47 -25.35
N LYS A 93 -8.83 -9.24 -25.85
CA LYS A 93 -7.90 -8.69 -26.83
C LYS A 93 -6.62 -8.14 -26.21
N VAL A 94 -6.68 -7.66 -24.97
CA VAL A 94 -5.54 -6.99 -24.32
C VAL A 94 -4.89 -7.80 -23.20
N GLU A 95 -5.54 -8.87 -22.73
CA GLU A 95 -5.10 -9.68 -21.60
C GLU A 95 -3.66 -10.17 -21.77
N ASN A 96 -3.32 -10.70 -22.94
CA ASN A 96 -1.96 -11.16 -23.27
C ASN A 96 -0.87 -10.08 -23.07
N ARG A 97 -1.22 -8.80 -23.18
CA ARG A 97 -0.30 -7.67 -22.96
C ARG A 97 -0.36 -7.12 -21.53
N LEU A 98 -1.41 -7.45 -20.78
CA LEU A 98 -1.63 -6.97 -19.41
C LEU A 98 -1.17 -7.96 -18.34
N VAL A 99 -1.10 -9.25 -18.66
CA VAL A 99 -0.57 -10.28 -17.76
C VAL A 99 0.87 -9.96 -17.39
N LYS A 100 1.14 -10.04 -16.08
CA LYS A 100 2.48 -9.91 -15.52
C LYS A 100 2.85 -11.22 -14.83
N ASN A 101 4.13 -11.58 -14.91
CA ASN A 101 4.63 -12.77 -14.23
C ASN A 101 4.55 -12.60 -12.71
N TRP A 102 4.24 -13.71 -12.04
CA TRP A 102 4.32 -13.76 -10.60
C TRP A 102 5.78 -13.64 -10.16
N THR A 103 6.03 -12.89 -9.10
CA THR A 103 7.36 -12.81 -8.48
C THR A 103 7.22 -13.11 -7.00
N ASN A 104 8.29 -13.61 -6.37
CA ASN A 104 8.30 -13.91 -4.93
C ASN A 104 8.06 -12.67 -4.05
N TRP A 105 8.14 -11.48 -4.62
CA TRP A 105 8.13 -10.21 -3.90
C TRP A 105 6.75 -9.58 -3.82
N HIS A 106 5.88 -9.83 -4.81
CA HIS A 106 4.52 -9.31 -4.82
C HIS A 106 3.64 -10.00 -5.85
N GLN A 107 2.34 -10.00 -5.56
CA GLN A 107 1.32 -10.44 -6.50
C GLN A 107 1.07 -9.37 -7.58
N PRO A 108 1.12 -9.72 -8.87
CA PRO A 108 0.79 -8.80 -9.95
C PRO A 108 -0.68 -8.39 -9.91
N ILE A 109 -0.98 -7.16 -10.37
CA ILE A 109 -2.35 -6.68 -10.55
C ILE A 109 -2.97 -7.43 -11.74
N PHE A 110 -4.16 -8.00 -11.55
CA PHE A 110 -4.78 -8.81 -12.58
C PHE A 110 -5.18 -7.98 -13.81
N PRO A 111 -5.17 -8.56 -15.03
CA PRO A 111 -5.54 -7.86 -16.26
C PRO A 111 -6.91 -7.18 -16.19
N ALA A 112 -7.91 -7.87 -15.64
CA ALA A 112 -9.26 -7.34 -15.49
C ALA A 112 -9.29 -6.11 -14.54
N GLU A 113 -8.57 -6.16 -13.43
CA GLU A 113 -8.47 -5.05 -12.47
C GLU A 113 -7.83 -3.82 -13.13
N ARG A 114 -6.72 -4.02 -13.87
CA ARG A 114 -6.06 -2.95 -14.64
C ARG A 114 -6.99 -2.33 -15.67
N LEU A 115 -7.78 -3.17 -16.36
CA LEU A 115 -8.71 -2.70 -17.38
C LEU A 115 -9.84 -1.86 -16.76
N VAL A 116 -10.38 -2.26 -15.61
CA VAL A 116 -11.41 -1.50 -14.90
C VAL A 116 -10.93 -0.11 -14.53
N VAL A 117 -9.72 0.01 -13.96
CA VAL A 117 -9.14 1.32 -13.62
C VAL A 117 -9.00 2.20 -14.86
N THR A 118 -8.59 1.61 -15.98
CA THR A 118 -8.42 2.33 -17.26
C THR A 118 -9.75 2.81 -17.83
N LEU A 119 -10.80 1.98 -17.79
CA LEU A 119 -12.11 2.31 -18.35
C LEU A 119 -12.89 3.31 -17.49
N ARG A 120 -12.63 3.34 -16.18
CA ARG A 120 -13.27 4.28 -15.26
C ARG A 120 -12.80 5.72 -15.51
N TYR A 121 -11.57 5.93 -15.95
CA TYR A 121 -11.08 7.27 -16.27
C TYR A 121 -11.64 7.70 -17.63
N PRO A 122 -12.60 8.65 -17.70
CA PRO A 122 -12.96 9.22 -18.98
C PRO A 122 -11.72 9.94 -19.53
N TYR A 123 -11.40 9.71 -20.80
CA TYR A 123 -10.44 10.54 -21.51
C TYR A 123 -10.94 11.99 -21.44
N ILE A 124 -10.28 12.81 -20.63
CA ILE A 124 -10.42 14.27 -20.69
C ILE A 124 -9.86 14.65 -22.07
N LYS A 125 -10.74 15.19 -22.92
CA LYS A 125 -10.36 15.76 -24.23
C LYS A 125 -9.68 17.10 -24.05
#